data_AF-V4HLM3-F1
#
_entry.id   AF-V4HLM3-F1
#
_cell.length_a   1.000
_cell.length_b   1.000
_cell.length_c   1.000
_cell.angle_alpha   90.00
_cell.angle_beta   90.00
_cell.angle_gamma   90.00
#
_symmetry.space_group_name_H-M   'P 1'
#
loop_
_entity.id
_entity.type
_entity.pdbx_description
1 polymer ?
#
loop_
_entity_poly.entity_id
_entity_poly.type
_entity_poly.pdbx_seq_one_letter_code
_entity_poly.pdbx_strand_id
1 'polypeptide(L)'
;MFHYLTAEHPMPKSRTSQLIYTVVLNRAFLLFPLVLICLLVTNITVEDLRFLFGHMDEHGYQNIIDNEATITILLIGFGAVMDGRKILSKRAWDSKQDPNLEQHKMLNETSEYYGFMLIVIGISIEIVDQLASYLRNFQVELLMFEAWFSIVLNVVAIGVMLKAAYKIALMDKQAHQL
;
A
#
# COMPACT_ATOMS: atom_id res chain seq x y z
N MET A 1 27.44 -12.87 28.92
CA MET A 1 27.74 -13.59 27.66
C MET A 1 26.48 -13.51 26.81
N PHE A 2 26.47 -12.59 25.84
CA PHE A 2 25.32 -12.30 24.98
C PHE A 2 25.10 -13.45 23.99
N HIS A 3 24.09 -14.29 24.22
CA HIS A 3 23.57 -15.17 23.17
C HIS A 3 22.52 -14.40 22.35
N TYR A 4 22.99 -13.59 21.41
CA TYR A 4 22.20 -13.23 20.23
C TYR A 4 22.10 -14.49 19.36
N LEU A 5 21.12 -15.35 19.65
CA LEU A 5 20.67 -16.36 18.70
C LEU A 5 19.97 -15.62 17.57
N THR A 6 20.70 -15.49 16.47
CA THR A 6 20.26 -15.07 15.16
C THR A 6 18.97 -15.80 14.79
N ALA A 7 17.84 -15.12 14.97
CA ALA A 7 16.55 -15.58 14.49
C ALA A 7 16.58 -15.56 12.95
N GLU A 8 16.86 -16.71 12.35
CA GLU A 8 16.76 -16.90 10.90
C GLU A 8 15.31 -16.64 10.47
N HIS A 9 15.12 -15.50 9.80
CA HIS A 9 13.88 -15.14 9.12
C HIS A 9 13.48 -16.28 8.17
N PRO A 10 12.22 -16.78 8.19
CA PRO A 10 11.77 -17.71 7.17
C PRO A 10 11.82 -17.02 5.81
N MET A 11 12.73 -17.50 4.97
CA MET A 11 12.95 -16.97 3.64
C MET A 11 11.77 -17.33 2.72
N PRO A 12 11.20 -16.36 1.98
CA PRO A 12 10.20 -16.64 0.96
C PRO A 12 10.62 -17.71 -0.03
N LYS A 13 9.67 -18.52 -0.53
CA LYS A 13 9.92 -19.69 -1.39
C LYS A 13 10.61 -19.39 -2.74
N SER A 14 10.68 -18.12 -3.17
CA SER A 14 11.37 -17.69 -4.40
C SER A 14 12.37 -16.57 -4.09
N ARG A 15 13.49 -16.54 -4.84
CA ARG A 15 14.53 -15.49 -4.73
C ARG A 15 13.94 -14.07 -4.87
N THR A 16 12.95 -13.89 -5.74
CA THR A 16 12.28 -12.61 -5.96
C THR A 16 11.46 -12.18 -4.74
N SER A 17 10.70 -13.10 -4.13
CA SER A 17 9.95 -12.78 -2.92
C SER A 17 10.88 -12.50 -1.73
N GLN A 18 12.02 -13.17 -1.62
CA GLN A 18 13.05 -12.88 -0.60
C GLN A 18 13.56 -11.45 -0.73
N LEU A 19 13.93 -11.05 -1.95
CA LEU A 19 14.49 -9.74 -2.23
C LEU A 19 13.48 -8.62 -1.91
N ILE A 20 12.23 -8.78 -2.34
CA ILE A 20 11.13 -7.84 -2.02
C ILE A 20 10.93 -7.75 -0.51
N TYR A 21 10.94 -8.88 0.19
CA TYR A 21 10.74 -8.93 1.63
C TYR A 21 11.88 -8.22 2.40
N THR A 22 13.14 -8.47 2.01
CA THR A 22 14.32 -7.83 2.59
C THR A 22 14.34 -6.31 2.33
N VAL A 23 13.93 -5.88 1.14
CA VAL A 23 13.88 -4.45 0.79
C VAL A 23 12.75 -3.75 1.52
N VAL A 24 11.52 -4.30 1.51
CA VAL A 24 10.34 -3.71 2.18
C VAL A 24 10.50 -3.67 3.70
N LEU A 25 11.16 -4.67 4.31
CA LEU A 25 11.41 -4.67 5.75
C LEU A 25 12.63 -3.84 6.17
N ASN A 26 13.42 -3.32 5.24
CA ASN A 26 14.54 -2.45 5.59
C ASN A 26 14.03 -1.05 6.00
N ARG A 27 14.31 -0.64 7.25
CA ARG A 27 13.92 0.70 7.75
C ARG A 27 14.57 1.83 6.96
N ALA A 28 15.81 1.64 6.49
CA ALA A 28 16.51 2.64 5.69
C ALA A 28 15.93 2.76 4.27
N PHE A 29 15.38 1.67 3.72
CA PHE A 29 14.69 1.73 2.44
C PHE A 29 13.44 2.60 2.51
N LEU A 30 12.73 2.67 3.64
CA LEU A 30 11.59 3.58 3.81
C LEU A 30 11.97 5.06 3.91
N LEU A 31 13.22 5.38 4.26
CA LEU A 31 13.67 6.77 4.28
C LEU A 31 13.72 7.37 2.88
N PHE A 32 14.06 6.56 1.87
CA PHE A 32 14.11 7.00 0.48
C PHE A 32 12.75 7.48 -0.07
N PRO A 33 11.65 6.69 -0.05
CA PRO A 33 10.34 7.15 -0.49
C PRO A 33 9.78 8.22 0.45
N LEU A 34 10.10 8.21 1.74
CA LEU A 34 9.71 9.29 2.64
C LEU A 34 10.30 10.64 2.21
N VAL A 35 11.61 10.67 1.93
CA VAL A 35 12.28 11.88 1.42
C VAL A 35 11.69 12.31 0.08
N LEU A 36 11.42 11.35 -0.83
CA LEU A 36 10.79 11.63 -2.11
C LEU A 36 9.41 12.28 -1.95
N ILE A 37 8.57 11.73 -1.06
CA ILE A 37 7.24 12.27 -0.76
C ILE A 37 7.36 13.65 -0.12
N CYS A 38 8.26 13.83 0.86
CA CYS A 38 8.50 15.14 1.46
C CYS A 38 8.90 16.19 0.41
N LEU A 39 9.76 15.83 -0.55
CA LEU A 39 10.15 16.72 -1.64
C LEU A 39 8.97 17.05 -2.58
N LEU A 40 8.17 16.04 -2.96
CA LEU A 40 6.97 16.22 -3.79
C LEU A 40 5.94 17.11 -3.10
N VAL A 41 5.59 16.80 -1.86
CA VAL A 41 4.65 17.60 -1.04
C VAL A 41 5.16 19.03 -0.90
N THR A 42 6.44 19.23 -0.57
CA THR A 42 7.01 20.58 -0.47
C THR A 42 6.91 21.34 -1.79
N ASN A 43 7.21 20.69 -2.91
CA ASN A 43 7.15 21.33 -4.23
C ASN A 43 5.71 21.75 -4.58
N ILE A 44 4.76 20.84 -4.39
CA ILE A 44 3.32 21.09 -4.61
C ILE A 44 2.84 22.25 -3.71
N THR A 45 3.17 22.22 -2.42
CA THR A 45 2.78 23.30 -1.49
C THR A 45 3.40 24.65 -1.86
N VAL A 46 4.64 24.68 -2.34
CA VAL A 46 5.27 25.93 -2.82
C VAL A 46 4.55 26.47 -4.06
N GLU A 47 4.13 25.58 -4.96
CA GLU A 47 3.35 25.95 -6.15
C GLU A 47 1.98 26.51 -5.76
N ASP A 48 1.27 25.87 -4.83
CA ASP A 48 -0.01 26.35 -4.29
C ASP A 48 0.14 27.73 -3.62
N LEU A 49 1.18 27.92 -2.81
CA LEU A 49 1.45 29.22 -2.17
C LEU A 49 1.73 30.31 -3.20
N ARG A 50 2.51 30.02 -4.25
CA ARG A 50 2.75 30.97 -5.34
C ARG A 50 1.46 31.34 -6.06
N PHE A 51 0.55 30.38 -6.23
CA PHE A 51 -0.74 30.63 -6.85
C PHE A 51 -1.65 31.53 -5.97
N LEU A 52 -1.73 31.21 -4.68
CA LEU A 52 -2.49 31.99 -3.68
C LEU A 52 -2.00 33.43 -3.56
N PHE A 53 -0.69 33.67 -3.64
CA PHE A 53 -0.10 35.02 -3.57
C PHE A 53 0.02 35.72 -4.94
N GLY A 54 -0.15 34.99 -6.04
CA GLY A 54 0.27 35.40 -7.38
C GLY A 54 -0.81 36.00 -8.27
N HIS A 55 -2.05 35.52 -8.20
CA HIS A 55 -3.34 36.02 -8.75
C HIS A 55 -4.27 34.80 -8.84
N MET A 56 -5.32 34.71 -8.02
CA MET A 56 -6.25 33.58 -8.05
C MET A 56 -7.28 33.72 -9.16
N ASP A 57 -7.18 32.90 -10.20
CA ASP A 57 -8.28 32.60 -11.11
C ASP A 57 -8.93 31.26 -10.76
N GLU A 58 -10.08 30.97 -11.38
CA GLU A 58 -10.87 29.76 -11.14
C GLU A 58 -10.09 28.47 -11.50
N HIS A 59 -9.16 28.56 -12.46
CA HIS A 59 -8.35 27.42 -12.89
C HIS A 59 -7.28 27.05 -11.86
N GLY A 60 -6.63 28.00 -11.20
CA GLY A 60 -5.71 27.60 -10.15
C GLY A 60 -6.34 27.34 -8.79
N TYR A 61 -7.59 27.75 -8.54
CA TYR A 61 -8.33 27.19 -7.39
C TYR A 61 -8.54 25.67 -7.55
N GLN A 62 -8.91 25.22 -8.76
CA GLN A 62 -9.04 23.79 -9.04
C GLN A 62 -7.70 23.05 -8.95
N ASN A 63 -6.61 23.64 -9.46
CA ASN A 63 -5.28 23.02 -9.32
C ASN A 63 -4.86 22.85 -7.85
N ILE A 64 -5.17 23.79 -6.96
CA ILE A 64 -4.86 23.65 -5.53
C ILE A 64 -5.63 22.46 -4.92
N ILE A 65 -6.90 22.28 -5.28
CA ILE A 65 -7.70 21.14 -4.80
C ILE A 65 -7.12 19.81 -5.30
N ASP A 66 -6.78 19.73 -6.58
CA ASP A 66 -6.23 18.51 -7.18
C ASP A 66 -4.84 18.18 -6.60
N ASN A 67 -4.05 19.21 -6.28
CA ASN A 67 -2.78 19.12 -5.58
C ASN A 67 -2.93 18.61 -4.14
N GLU A 68 -3.92 19.10 -3.40
CA GLU A 68 -4.22 18.65 -2.03
C GLU A 68 -4.68 17.17 -2.01
N ALA A 69 -5.52 16.77 -2.98
CA ALA A 69 -5.90 15.38 -3.18
C ALA A 69 -4.68 14.50 -3.46
N THR A 70 -3.76 14.99 -4.31
CA THR A 70 -2.49 14.32 -4.63
C THR A 70 -1.63 14.09 -3.39
N ILE A 71 -1.43 15.13 -2.58
CA ILE A 71 -0.68 15.04 -1.33
C ILE A 71 -1.34 14.01 -0.38
N THR A 72 -2.65 14.08 -0.23
CA THR A 72 -3.41 13.21 0.69
C THR A 72 -3.24 11.74 0.34
N ILE A 73 -3.35 11.40 -0.94
CA ILE A 73 -3.25 10.01 -1.42
C ILE A 73 -1.82 9.49 -1.31
N LEU A 74 -0.81 10.32 -1.58
CA LEU A 74 0.60 9.95 -1.33
C LEU A 74 0.86 9.65 0.16
N LEU A 75 0.30 10.44 1.06
CA LEU A 75 0.43 10.24 2.51
C LEU A 75 -0.31 8.98 2.99
N ILE A 76 -1.53 8.74 2.52
CA ILE A 76 -2.29 7.50 2.79
C ILE A 76 -1.53 6.29 2.25
N GLY A 77 -0.98 6.40 1.03
CA GLY A 77 -0.11 5.41 0.40
C GLY A 77 1.08 5.04 1.26
N PHE A 78 1.80 6.04 1.75
CA PHE A 78 2.94 5.82 2.62
C PHE A 78 2.56 5.21 3.97
N GLY A 79 1.47 5.68 4.58
CA GLY A 79 0.92 5.11 5.81
C GLY A 79 0.56 3.63 5.66
N ALA A 80 -0.10 3.28 4.56
CA ALA A 80 -0.44 1.89 4.23
C ALA A 80 0.82 1.03 4.08
N VAL A 81 1.88 1.50 3.41
CA VAL A 81 3.16 0.78 3.29
C VAL A 81 3.81 0.56 4.67
N MET A 82 3.78 1.57 5.55
CA MET A 82 4.32 1.44 6.90
C MET A 82 3.59 0.39 7.74
N ASP A 83 2.26 0.37 7.71
CA ASP A 83 1.47 -0.62 8.44
C ASP A 83 1.54 -2.01 7.79
N GLY A 84 1.61 -2.06 6.46
CA GLY A 84 1.85 -3.28 5.69
C GLY A 84 3.08 -4.04 6.12
N ARG A 85 4.17 -3.34 6.50
CA ARG A 85 5.38 -3.98 7.03
C ARG A 85 5.11 -4.74 8.33
N LYS A 86 4.30 -4.18 9.23
CA LYS A 86 3.94 -4.84 10.49
C LYS A 86 3.13 -6.11 10.19
N ILE A 87 2.12 -6.00 9.32
CA ILE A 87 1.26 -7.12 8.91
C ILE A 87 2.07 -8.23 8.24
N LEU A 88 2.97 -7.89 7.32
CA LEU A 88 3.84 -8.84 6.64
C LEU A 88 4.82 -9.51 7.61
N SER A 89 5.41 -8.74 8.54
CA SER A 89 6.32 -9.26 9.55
C SER A 89 5.65 -10.22 10.52
N LYS A 90 4.43 -9.89 10.97
CA LYS A 90 3.60 -10.71 11.86
C LYS A 90 3.26 -12.05 11.20
N ARG A 91 2.79 -12.02 9.96
CA ARG A 91 2.46 -13.24 9.21
C ARG A 91 3.67 -14.15 8.95
N ALA A 92 4.86 -13.60 8.74
CA ALA A 92 6.06 -14.42 8.61
C ALA A 92 6.48 -15.05 9.94
N TRP A 93 6.24 -14.35 11.06
CA TRP A 93 6.54 -14.82 12.42
C TRP A 93 5.56 -15.91 12.88
N ASP A 94 4.26 -15.70 12.70
CA ASP A 94 3.21 -16.63 13.11
C ASP A 94 3.18 -17.91 12.24
N SER A 95 3.86 -17.94 11.09
CA SER A 95 4.11 -19.19 10.36
C SER A 95 5.00 -20.19 11.11
N LYS A 96 5.62 -19.77 12.23
CA LYS A 96 6.53 -20.58 13.05
C LYS A 96 6.04 -20.86 14.47
N GLN A 97 4.97 -20.22 14.96
CA GLN A 97 4.57 -20.34 16.36
C GLN A 97 3.20 -21.01 16.53
N ASP A 98 3.25 -22.11 17.28
CA ASP A 98 2.19 -22.79 18.03
C ASP A 98 0.88 -23.18 17.30
N PRO A 99 0.61 -24.49 17.07
CA PRO A 99 -0.69 -24.95 16.58
C PRO A 99 -1.87 -24.64 17.52
N ASN A 100 -1.63 -24.10 18.71
CA ASN A 100 -2.64 -23.60 19.66
C ASN A 100 -2.96 -22.10 19.52
N LEU A 101 -2.52 -21.40 18.48
CA LEU A 101 -2.96 -20.02 18.25
C LEU A 101 -4.49 -19.98 18.17
N GLU A 102 -5.13 -19.25 19.08
CA GLU A 102 -6.59 -19.12 19.13
C GLU A 102 -7.13 -18.77 17.74
N GLN A 103 -8.14 -19.52 17.30
CA GLN A 103 -8.73 -19.42 15.96
C GLN A 103 -9.19 -17.99 15.62
N HIS A 104 -9.62 -17.23 16.62
CA HIS A 104 -9.93 -15.79 16.51
C HIS A 104 -8.71 -14.94 16.12
N LYS A 105 -7.52 -15.24 16.64
CA LYS A 105 -6.28 -14.54 16.29
C LYS A 105 -5.90 -14.83 14.83
N MET A 106 -6.03 -16.08 14.38
CA MET A 106 -5.77 -16.45 12.98
C MET A 106 -6.77 -15.80 12.00
N LEU A 107 -8.05 -15.73 12.38
CA LEU A 107 -9.08 -15.07 11.58
C LEU A 107 -8.79 -13.57 11.46
N ASN A 108 -8.45 -12.92 12.57
CA ASN A 108 -8.09 -11.51 12.60
C ASN A 108 -6.87 -11.21 11.71
N GLU A 109 -5.79 -11.99 11.83
CA GLU A 109 -4.58 -11.83 11.00
C GLU A 109 -4.84 -12.07 9.50
N THR A 110 -5.71 -13.03 9.19
CA THR A 110 -6.11 -13.30 7.81
C THR A 110 -6.90 -12.14 7.23
N SER A 111 -7.81 -11.56 8.01
CA SER A 111 -8.55 -10.35 7.65
C SER A 111 -7.62 -9.15 7.46
N GLU A 112 -6.72 -8.89 8.41
CA GLU A 112 -5.72 -7.81 8.35
C GLU A 112 -4.88 -7.89 7.07
N TYR A 113 -4.43 -9.09 6.69
CA TYR A 113 -3.63 -9.30 5.49
C TYR A 113 -4.40 -8.99 4.20
N TYR A 114 -5.63 -9.50 4.06
CA TYR A 114 -6.41 -9.28 2.85
C TYR A 114 -6.94 -7.85 2.77
N GLY A 115 -7.31 -7.23 3.89
CA GLY A 115 -7.61 -5.80 3.97
C GLY A 115 -6.43 -4.95 3.51
N PHE A 116 -5.22 -5.25 3.98
CA PHE A 116 -4.01 -4.57 3.52
C PHE A 116 -3.76 -4.73 2.01
N MET A 117 -3.97 -5.92 1.44
CA MET A 117 -3.85 -6.12 -0.01
C MET A 117 -4.81 -5.23 -0.81
N LEU A 118 -6.06 -5.11 -0.37
CA LEU A 118 -7.05 -4.26 -1.03
C LEU A 118 -6.69 -2.78 -0.94
N ILE A 119 -6.17 -2.34 0.21
CA ILE A 119 -5.67 -0.98 0.41
C ILE A 119 -4.52 -0.68 -0.57
N VAL A 120 -3.54 -1.58 -0.69
CA VAL A 120 -2.42 -1.41 -1.63
C VAL A 120 -2.91 -1.32 -3.08
N ILE A 121 -3.89 -2.15 -3.45
CA ILE A 121 -4.47 -2.12 -4.79
C ILE A 121 -5.18 -0.78 -5.05
N GLY A 122 -6.03 -0.32 -4.12
CA GLY A 122 -6.74 0.95 -4.25
C GLY A 122 -5.80 2.14 -4.38
N ILE A 123 -4.77 2.22 -3.52
CA ILE A 123 -3.75 3.27 -3.57
C ILE A 123 -2.96 3.21 -4.89
N SER A 124 -2.69 2.02 -5.41
CA SER A 124 -1.98 1.89 -6.69
C SER A 124 -2.79 2.43 -7.87
N ILE A 125 -4.11 2.21 -7.88
CA ILE A 125 -5.03 2.79 -8.87
C ILE A 125 -4.98 4.31 -8.77
N GLU A 126 -5.13 4.84 -7.56
CA GLU A 126 -5.19 6.27 -7.30
C GLU A 126 -3.89 7.01 -7.67
N ILE A 127 -2.73 6.42 -7.35
CA ILE A 127 -1.42 6.98 -7.75
C ILE A 127 -1.31 7.05 -9.28
N VAL A 128 -1.81 6.05 -10.00
CA VAL A 128 -1.77 6.06 -11.47
C VAL A 128 -2.71 7.11 -12.05
N ASP A 129 -3.90 7.30 -11.48
CA ASP A 129 -4.82 8.36 -11.89
C ASP A 129 -4.19 9.75 -11.70
N GLN A 130 -3.58 9.99 -10.54
CA GLN A 130 -2.90 11.26 -10.25
C GLN A 130 -1.68 11.50 -11.14
N LEU A 131 -0.88 10.46 -11.41
CA LEU A 131 0.24 10.55 -12.34
C LEU A 131 -0.25 10.83 -13.77
N ALA A 132 -1.32 10.18 -14.20
CA ALA A 132 -1.92 10.42 -15.51
C ALA A 132 -2.43 11.86 -15.61
N SER A 133 -3.14 12.36 -14.59
CA SER A 133 -3.59 13.74 -14.50
C SER A 133 -2.43 14.73 -14.57
N TYR A 134 -1.38 14.53 -13.78
CA TYR A 134 -0.17 15.36 -13.81
C TYR A 134 0.52 15.35 -15.18
N LEU A 135 0.60 14.18 -15.83
CA LEU A 135 1.24 14.05 -17.14
C LEU A 135 0.42 14.61 -18.30
N ARG A 136 -0.90 14.75 -18.16
CA ARG A 136 -1.75 15.47 -19.13
C ARG A 136 -1.32 16.94 -19.26
N ASN A 137 -0.77 17.54 -18.21
CA ASN A 137 -0.17 18.90 -18.27
C ASN A 137 1.01 18.99 -19.25
N PHE A 138 1.63 17.85 -19.59
CA PHE A 138 2.73 17.74 -20.55
C PHE A 138 2.29 17.20 -21.92
N GLN A 139 0.98 17.22 -22.23
CA GLN A 139 0.40 16.69 -23.47
C GLN A 139 0.63 15.20 -23.71
N VAL A 140 0.84 14.42 -22.64
CA VAL A 140 0.97 12.96 -22.73
C VAL A 140 -0.41 12.32 -22.56
N GLU A 141 -0.97 11.75 -23.62
CA GLU A 141 -2.24 11.03 -23.56
C GLU A 141 -2.07 9.63 -22.96
N LEU A 142 -2.46 9.49 -21.69
CA LEU A 142 -2.35 8.24 -20.91
C LEU A 142 -3.71 7.56 -20.63
N LEU A 143 -4.81 8.09 -21.17
CA LEU A 143 -6.17 7.64 -20.84
C LEU A 143 -6.37 6.12 -21.02
N MET A 144 -5.85 5.56 -22.11
CA MET A 144 -5.93 4.12 -22.38
C MET A 144 -5.10 3.30 -21.40
N PHE A 145 -3.93 3.80 -20.99
CA PHE A 145 -3.07 3.14 -20.01
C PHE A 145 -3.73 3.12 -18.63
N GLU A 146 -4.24 4.27 -18.19
CA GLU A 146 -4.95 4.44 -16.93
C GLU A 146 -6.18 3.51 -16.83
N ALA A 147 -6.99 3.46 -17.89
CA ALA A 147 -8.15 2.57 -17.96
C ALA A 147 -7.74 1.09 -17.88
N TRP A 148 -6.74 0.67 -18.66
CA TRP A 148 -6.26 -0.71 -18.64
C TRP A 148 -5.65 -1.09 -17.29
N PHE A 149 -4.84 -0.21 -16.71
CA PHE A 149 -4.21 -0.43 -15.42
C PHE A 149 -5.26 -0.59 -14.31
N SER A 150 -6.27 0.30 -14.30
CA SER A 150 -7.38 0.25 -13.36
C SER A 150 -8.22 -1.02 -13.51
N ILE A 151 -8.54 -1.43 -14.74
CA ILE A 151 -9.30 -2.67 -15.01
C ILE A 151 -8.53 -3.89 -14.47
N VAL A 152 -7.24 -3.99 -14.77
CA VAL A 152 -6.40 -5.10 -14.31
C VAL A 152 -6.37 -5.16 -12.78
N LEU A 153 -6.13 -4.03 -12.13
CA LEU A 153 -6.10 -3.97 -10.66
C LEU A 153 -7.45 -4.25 -10.02
N ASN A 154 -8.56 -3.80 -10.61
CA ASN A 154 -9.90 -4.13 -10.14
C ASN A 154 -10.20 -5.63 -10.24
N VAL A 155 -9.78 -6.29 -11.34
CA VAL A 155 -9.90 -7.75 -11.46
C VAL A 155 -9.07 -8.46 -10.38
N VAL A 156 -7.85 -7.98 -10.12
CA VAL A 156 -7.01 -8.50 -9.03
C VAL A 156 -7.69 -8.28 -7.67
N ALA A 157 -8.28 -7.11 -7.41
CA ALA A 157 -9.00 -6.81 -6.19
C ALA A 157 -10.18 -7.77 -5.97
N ILE A 158 -10.98 -8.02 -7.00
CA ILE A 158 -12.07 -9.01 -6.95
C ILE A 158 -11.52 -10.40 -6.60
N GLY A 159 -10.43 -10.83 -7.25
CA GLY A 159 -9.79 -12.10 -6.94
C GLY A 159 -9.31 -12.19 -5.48
N VAL A 160 -8.76 -11.10 -4.95
CA VAL A 160 -8.34 -10.99 -3.53
C VAL A 160 -9.54 -11.06 -2.60
N MET A 161 -10.63 -10.34 -2.89
CA MET A 161 -11.87 -10.36 -2.11
C MET A 161 -12.49 -11.76 -2.06
N LEU A 162 -12.60 -12.44 -3.20
CA LEU A 162 -13.12 -13.81 -3.27
C LEU A 162 -12.26 -14.79 -2.47
N LYS A 163 -10.93 -14.66 -2.57
CA LYS A 163 -10.00 -15.50 -1.81
C LYS A 163 -10.09 -15.24 -0.31
N ALA A 164 -10.27 -13.98 0.10
CA ALA A 164 -10.47 -13.60 1.49
C ALA A 164 -11.77 -14.20 2.03
N ALA A 165 -12.89 -14.00 1.32
CA ALA A 165 -14.20 -14.53 1.69
C ALA A 165 -14.17 -16.06 1.82
N TYR A 166 -13.57 -16.76 0.86
CA TYR A 166 -13.42 -18.21 0.92
C TYR A 166 -12.62 -18.67 2.15
N LYS A 167 -11.48 -18.05 2.43
CA LYS A 167 -10.64 -18.42 3.58
C LYS A 167 -11.31 -18.15 4.91
N ILE A 168 -11.93 -16.99 5.06
CA ILE A 168 -12.67 -16.62 6.28
C ILE A 168 -13.83 -17.61 6.49
N ALA A 169 -14.61 -17.91 5.45
CA ALA A 169 -15.71 -18.87 5.54
C ALA A 169 -15.24 -20.29 5.88
N LEU A 170 -14.09 -20.73 5.38
CA LEU A 170 -13.51 -22.03 5.72
C LEU A 170 -13.09 -22.09 7.19
N MET A 171 -12.45 -21.03 7.70
CA MET A 171 -12.01 -20.94 9.09
C MET A 171 -13.18 -20.84 10.07
N ASP A 172 -14.27 -20.16 9.68
CA ASP A 172 -15.50 -20.07 10.46
C ASP A 172 -16.23 -21.42 10.55
N LYS A 173 -16.33 -22.16 9.43
CA LYS A 173 -16.88 -23.53 9.43
C LYS A 173 -16.11 -24.49 10.33
N GLN A 174 -14.78 -24.36 10.39
CA GLN A 174 -13.95 -25.16 11.29
C GLN A 174 -14.18 -24.81 12.78
N ALA A 175 -14.61 -23.58 13.09
CA ALA A 175 -14.90 -23.15 14.46
C ALA A 175 -16.21 -23.74 14.99
N HIS A 176 -17.20 -23.93 14.12
CA HIS A 176 -18.50 -24.50 14.47
C HIS A 176 -18.53 -26.04 14.51
N GLN A 177 -17.43 -26.72 14.17
CA GLN A 177 -17.31 -28.18 14.21
C GLN A 177 -16.52 -28.70 15.42
N LEU A 178 -15.91 -27.81 16.21
CA LEU A 178 -15.22 -28.07 17.48
C LEU A 178 -16.15 -27.77 18.66
#